data_AF-A0A3Q2Q2K1-F1
#
_entry.id   AF-A0A3Q2Q2K1-F1
#
_cell.length_a   1.000
_cell.length_b   1.000
_cell.length_c   1.000
_cell.angle_alpha   90.00
_cell.angle_beta   90.00
_cell.angle_gamma   90.00
#
_symmetry.space_group_name_H-M   'P 1'
#
loop_
_entity.id
_entity.type
_entity.pdbx_description
1 polymer ?
#
loop_
_entity_poly.entity_id
_entity_poly.type
_entity_poly.pdbx_seq_one_letter_code
_entity_poly.pdbx_strand_id
1 'polypeptide(L)'
;MRKKAADALPGSSWMPFEINPNLPPETADIVIVGGGVVGWSIAYWLKQKERLPRGMRVLVVERDPSVSGPVHLNCFELKLHLGVMNEDPVDLQFNHSGYLFLASEEKQHWVNNLAAVWISREGGVSCYAGLENEGWFDPWSLLNAFRRKAISLGAIQCFGEVTDFKYTTHIRTTADEEQLETRRIKSVKVQMPNSMEYQPVECAIVVNAAGAYSGKLAEMLGIGRGPQDSIYGLPVPVEPRKRYVYVVHCPDGPGLDCPLLIDYSGVYFRREGLGGNYISGISPEEAEEPDTSNLEVDHQFFEDKVWPKLAQRVPAFEKLKVTSAWAGFYDYNTFDQNGIIGIHPLISNMYFATGFSGHGLQHSPAVGRAVAELILDGGFKTLNLKRMSFSRIFAQEPMLEQNIV
;
A
#
# COMPACT_ATOMS: atom_id res chain seq x y z
N MET A 1 -47.54 -17.02 -3.59
CA MET A 1 -46.56 -18.13 -3.48
C MET A 1 -46.04 -18.35 -2.05
N ARG A 2 -45.68 -17.30 -1.27
CA ARG A 2 -45.12 -17.45 0.08
C ARG A 2 -45.98 -18.23 1.11
N LYS A 3 -47.32 -18.11 1.08
CA LYS A 3 -48.20 -18.85 2.01
C LYS A 3 -48.29 -20.35 1.71
N LYS A 4 -48.39 -20.73 0.43
CA LYS A 4 -48.51 -22.14 0.01
C LYS A 4 -47.28 -23.00 0.31
N ALA A 5 -46.09 -22.39 0.43
CA ALA A 5 -44.86 -23.12 0.74
C ALA A 5 -44.70 -23.41 2.25
N ALA A 6 -45.19 -22.52 3.12
CA ALA A 6 -45.13 -22.69 4.56
C ALA A 6 -46.10 -23.75 5.09
N ASP A 7 -47.27 -23.89 4.44
CA ASP A 7 -48.29 -24.88 4.82
C ASP A 7 -47.90 -26.32 4.41
N ALA A 8 -46.90 -26.50 3.53
CA ALA A 8 -46.51 -27.80 3.00
C ALA A 8 -45.59 -28.61 3.94
N LEU A 9 -44.97 -27.97 4.95
CA LEU A 9 -44.02 -28.63 5.87
C LEU A 9 -44.12 -28.03 7.29
N PRO A 10 -45.11 -28.45 8.11
CA PRO A 10 -45.20 -28.01 9.49
C PRO A 10 -44.06 -28.64 10.31
N GLY A 11 -43.12 -27.82 10.79
CA GLY A 11 -42.06 -28.25 11.72
C GLY A 11 -40.63 -28.25 11.17
N SER A 12 -40.38 -27.80 9.94
CA SER A 12 -39.01 -27.57 9.49
C SER A 12 -38.53 -26.19 9.93
N SER A 13 -37.34 -26.12 10.55
CA SER A 13 -36.62 -24.88 10.86
C SER A 13 -36.01 -24.25 9.59
N TRP A 14 -36.73 -24.34 8.47
CA TRP A 14 -36.22 -23.91 7.17
C TRP A 14 -36.50 -22.43 6.98
N MET A 15 -35.51 -21.59 7.30
CA MET A 15 -35.48 -20.19 6.91
C MET A 15 -34.89 -20.09 5.49
N PRO A 16 -35.62 -19.61 4.46
CA PRO A 16 -35.14 -19.72 3.08
C PRO A 16 -33.94 -18.85 2.70
N PHE A 17 -33.48 -17.96 3.58
CA PHE A 17 -32.41 -17.01 3.27
C PHE A 17 -31.66 -16.63 4.54
N GLU A 18 -30.64 -17.40 4.90
CA GLU A 18 -29.51 -16.78 5.61
C GLU A 18 -28.75 -15.95 4.57
N ILE A 19 -28.86 -14.63 4.67
CA ILE A 19 -27.94 -13.74 3.96
C ILE A 19 -26.57 -14.06 4.51
N ASN A 20 -25.74 -14.77 3.75
CA ASN A 20 -24.36 -15.02 4.15
C ASN A 20 -23.67 -13.65 4.31
N PRO A 21 -23.37 -13.21 5.54
CA PRO A 21 -22.85 -11.86 5.79
C PRO A 21 -21.45 -11.66 5.20
N ASN A 22 -20.81 -12.74 4.75
CA ASN A 22 -19.49 -12.70 4.13
C ASN A 22 -19.54 -12.43 2.62
N LEU A 23 -20.72 -12.44 1.98
CA LEU A 23 -20.85 -12.09 0.57
C LEU A 23 -20.80 -10.56 0.39
N PRO A 24 -20.20 -10.07 -0.71
CA PRO A 24 -20.28 -8.67 -1.04
C PRO A 24 -21.74 -8.27 -1.34
N PRO A 25 -22.10 -6.98 -1.15
CA PRO A 25 -23.41 -6.48 -1.56
C PRO A 25 -23.56 -6.54 -3.09
N GLU A 26 -24.79 -6.66 -3.60
CA GLU A 26 -25.05 -6.62 -5.06
C GLU A 26 -24.66 -5.29 -5.70
N THR A 27 -24.68 -4.20 -4.92
CA THR A 27 -24.39 -2.84 -5.39
C THR A 27 -23.57 -2.05 -4.36
N ALA A 28 -22.59 -1.29 -4.84
CA ALA A 28 -21.78 -0.36 -4.05
C ALA A 28 -21.57 0.93 -4.86
N ASP A 29 -21.50 2.09 -4.21
CA ASP A 29 -21.22 3.34 -4.94
C ASP A 29 -19.75 3.37 -5.37
N ILE A 30 -18.86 2.92 -4.47
CA ILE A 30 -17.42 2.87 -4.66
C ILE A 30 -16.92 1.48 -4.25
N VAL A 31 -16.18 0.83 -5.13
CA VAL A 31 -15.42 -0.39 -4.83
C VAL A 31 -13.94 -0.06 -4.78
N ILE A 32 -13.29 -0.36 -3.66
CA ILE A 32 -11.84 -0.27 -3.48
C ILE A 32 -11.28 -1.70 -3.57
N VAL A 33 -10.42 -1.93 -4.55
CA VAL A 33 -9.74 -3.23 -4.75
C VAL A 33 -8.39 -3.15 -4.08
N GLY A 34 -8.17 -3.96 -3.05
CA GLY A 34 -7.02 -3.91 -2.15
C GLY A 34 -7.37 -3.31 -0.79
N GLY A 35 -7.29 -4.14 0.25
CA GLY A 35 -7.49 -3.82 1.66
C GLY A 35 -6.18 -3.71 2.43
N GLY A 36 -5.11 -3.27 1.77
CA GLY A 36 -3.91 -2.75 2.44
C GLY A 36 -4.15 -1.37 3.06
N VAL A 37 -3.09 -0.78 3.63
CA VAL A 37 -3.19 0.51 4.36
C VAL A 37 -3.68 1.66 3.48
N VAL A 38 -3.27 1.70 2.21
CA VAL A 38 -3.74 2.71 1.24
C VAL A 38 -5.24 2.56 0.99
N GLY A 39 -5.72 1.34 0.72
CA GLY A 39 -7.13 1.06 0.48
C GLY A 39 -8.03 1.43 1.65
N TRP A 40 -7.65 1.03 2.88
CA TRP A 40 -8.42 1.40 4.08
C TRP A 40 -8.32 2.88 4.44
N SER A 41 -7.19 3.54 4.16
CA SER A 41 -7.09 5.00 4.30
C SER A 41 -8.06 5.72 3.35
N ILE A 42 -8.15 5.29 2.09
CA ILE A 42 -9.12 5.82 1.13
C ILE A 42 -10.56 5.60 1.62
N ALA A 43 -10.88 4.38 2.07
CA ALA A 43 -12.20 4.06 2.61
C ALA A 43 -12.54 4.95 3.81
N TYR A 44 -11.61 5.12 4.76
CA TYR A 44 -11.76 6.01 5.90
C TYR A 44 -12.07 7.45 5.46
N TRP A 45 -11.27 8.02 4.57
CA TRP A 45 -11.45 9.42 4.15
C TRP A 45 -12.73 9.64 3.34
N LEU A 46 -13.13 8.69 2.50
CA LEU A 46 -14.43 8.74 1.80
C LEU A 46 -15.58 8.78 2.81
N LYS A 47 -15.55 7.92 3.83
CA LYS A 47 -16.58 7.87 4.88
C LYS A 47 -16.50 9.06 5.83
N GLN A 48 -15.32 9.59 6.13
CA GLN A 48 -15.15 10.76 6.98
C GLN A 48 -15.62 12.05 6.31
N LYS A 49 -15.54 12.15 4.97
CA LYS A 49 -15.91 13.32 4.18
C LYS A 49 -17.30 13.24 3.54
N GLU A 50 -18.05 12.15 3.76
CA GLU A 50 -19.39 12.04 3.20
C GLU A 50 -20.34 13.09 3.82
N ARG A 51 -21.22 13.68 2.99
CA ARG A 51 -22.11 14.76 3.44
C ARG A 51 -23.19 14.30 4.41
N LEU A 52 -23.65 13.06 4.24
CA LEU A 52 -24.68 12.44 5.07
C LEU A 52 -24.10 11.15 5.65
N PRO A 53 -24.19 10.92 6.98
CA PRO A 53 -23.73 9.68 7.58
C PRO A 53 -24.35 8.47 6.88
N ARG A 54 -23.52 7.51 6.45
CA ARG A 54 -23.92 6.32 5.69
C ARG A 54 -24.58 6.64 4.33
N GLY A 55 -24.28 7.81 3.76
CA GLY A 55 -24.79 8.24 2.46
C GLY A 55 -24.13 7.55 1.27
N MET A 56 -22.90 7.02 1.44
CA MET A 56 -22.22 6.24 0.41
C MET A 56 -21.94 4.80 0.87
N ARG A 57 -22.17 3.85 -0.03
CA ARG A 57 -21.77 2.44 0.10
C ARG A 57 -20.37 2.26 -0.45
N VAL A 58 -19.39 2.17 0.45
CA VAL A 58 -17.99 1.93 0.12
C VAL A 58 -17.66 0.48 0.46
N LEU A 59 -17.31 -0.31 -0.56
CA LEU A 59 -16.89 -1.71 -0.42
C LEU A 59 -15.37 -1.80 -0.58
N VAL A 60 -14.69 -2.43 0.38
CA VAL A 60 -13.27 -2.80 0.28
C VAL A 60 -13.16 -4.30 0.05
N VAL A 61 -12.56 -4.70 -1.07
CA VAL A 61 -12.35 -6.10 -1.44
C VAL A 61 -10.87 -6.44 -1.25
N GLU A 62 -10.57 -7.38 -0.34
CA GLU A 62 -9.22 -7.87 -0.05
C GLU A 62 -9.13 -9.37 -0.32
N ARG A 63 -8.13 -9.78 -1.10
CA ARG A 63 -7.91 -11.19 -1.45
C ARG A 63 -7.29 -11.95 -0.28
N ASP A 64 -6.33 -11.34 0.41
CA ASP A 64 -5.58 -11.97 1.49
C ASP A 64 -5.60 -11.09 2.76
N PRO A 65 -6.34 -11.50 3.81
CA PRO A 65 -6.42 -10.75 5.05
C PRO A 65 -5.14 -10.80 5.90
N SER A 66 -4.17 -11.64 5.56
CA SER A 66 -2.98 -11.91 6.35
C SER A 66 -1.77 -11.03 5.99
N VAL A 67 -1.83 -10.32 4.86
CA VAL A 67 -0.68 -9.58 4.35
C VAL A 67 -0.60 -8.20 4.98
N SER A 68 0.46 -7.98 5.76
CA SER A 68 0.91 -6.66 6.19
C SER A 68 2.35 -6.46 5.81
N GLY A 69 2.61 -5.56 4.86
CA GLY A 69 3.97 -5.16 4.50
C GLY A 69 4.56 -4.23 5.56
N PRO A 70 5.84 -4.39 5.94
CA PRO A 70 6.51 -3.50 6.86
C PRO A 70 7.02 -2.25 6.14
N VAL A 71 6.65 -1.05 6.60
CA VAL A 71 7.37 0.18 6.28
C VAL A 71 7.08 1.23 7.38
N HIS A 72 7.51 2.48 7.24
CA HIS A 72 7.60 3.46 8.33
C HIS A 72 6.73 4.70 8.05
N LEU A 73 6.71 5.74 8.90
CA LEU A 73 5.95 7.00 8.68
C LEU A 73 6.35 8.06 9.72
N ASN A 74 6.19 9.33 9.35
CA ASN A 74 6.23 10.47 10.26
C ASN A 74 4.79 10.78 10.73
N CYS A 75 4.45 10.54 12.01
CA CYS A 75 3.05 10.67 12.45
C CYS A 75 2.83 11.16 13.88
N PHE A 76 2.52 12.44 14.03
CA PHE A 76 1.98 13.00 15.27
C PHE A 76 0.45 13.24 15.22
N GLU A 77 -0.17 13.50 14.06
CA GLU A 77 -1.57 13.96 13.99
C GLU A 77 -2.67 12.89 13.73
N LEU A 78 -2.30 11.65 13.33
CA LEU A 78 -3.30 10.62 12.98
C LEU A 78 -4.00 9.96 14.18
N LYS A 79 -3.32 9.85 15.34
CA LYS A 79 -3.85 9.14 16.51
C LYS A 79 -5.20 9.71 16.98
N LEU A 80 -5.39 11.03 16.90
CA LEU A 80 -6.62 11.70 17.35
C LEU A 80 -7.84 11.45 16.44
N HIS A 81 -7.64 11.11 15.17
CA HIS A 81 -8.74 11.02 14.19
C HIS A 81 -9.27 9.58 14.01
N LEU A 82 -8.52 8.56 14.42
CA LEU A 82 -8.82 7.15 14.16
C LEU A 82 -9.54 6.42 15.30
N GLY A 83 -9.85 7.09 16.41
CA GLY A 83 -10.58 6.49 17.54
C GLY A 83 -12.01 6.07 17.18
N VAL A 84 -12.45 4.92 17.68
CA VAL A 84 -13.83 4.43 17.56
C VAL A 84 -14.54 4.60 18.91
N MET A 85 -15.78 5.10 18.89
CA MET A 85 -16.56 5.32 20.12
C MET A 85 -16.78 4.00 20.85
N ASN A 86 -16.54 3.99 22.17
CA ASN A 86 -16.65 2.82 23.05
C ASN A 86 -15.69 1.66 22.72
N GLU A 87 -14.62 1.91 21.97
CA GLU A 87 -13.51 0.98 21.80
C GLU A 87 -12.23 1.60 22.34
N ASP A 88 -11.31 0.75 22.80
CA ASP A 88 -9.99 1.23 23.22
C ASP A 88 -9.25 1.88 22.04
N PRO A 89 -8.56 3.02 22.28
CA PRO A 89 -7.78 3.67 21.26
C PRO A 89 -6.70 2.74 20.73
N VAL A 90 -6.47 2.75 19.43
CA VAL A 90 -5.38 1.97 18.83
C VAL A 90 -4.06 2.62 19.21
N ASP A 91 -3.22 1.88 19.95
CA ASP A 91 -1.83 2.27 20.12
C ASP A 91 -1.05 1.88 18.87
N LEU A 92 -0.63 2.89 18.10
CA LEU A 92 0.23 2.68 16.92
C LEU A 92 1.64 2.21 17.32
N GLN A 93 2.01 2.22 18.60
CA GLN A 93 3.37 1.94 19.06
C GLN A 93 4.40 2.85 18.38
N PHE A 94 4.05 4.13 18.24
CA PHE A 94 4.93 5.11 17.61
C PHE A 94 6.18 5.32 18.47
N ASN A 95 7.33 5.09 17.86
CA ASN A 95 8.65 5.24 18.43
C ASN A 95 9.32 6.45 17.79
N HIS A 96 9.71 7.41 18.63
CA HIS A 96 10.25 8.70 18.24
C HIS A 96 11.77 8.75 18.15
N SER A 97 12.47 7.59 18.14
CA SER A 97 13.94 7.55 18.09
C SER A 97 14.53 8.07 16.77
N GLY A 98 13.70 8.56 15.84
CA GLY A 98 14.14 9.24 14.62
C GLY A 98 14.81 8.32 13.60
N TYR A 99 15.36 8.95 12.57
CA TYR A 99 16.14 8.29 11.50
C TYR A 99 17.59 8.74 11.57
N LEU A 100 18.50 7.81 11.29
CA LEU A 100 19.91 8.08 11.07
C LEU A 100 20.31 7.56 9.69
N PHE A 101 20.38 8.46 8.71
CA PHE A 101 20.86 8.13 7.37
C PHE A 101 22.36 8.37 7.30
N LEU A 102 23.11 7.38 6.84
CA LEU A 102 24.55 7.48 6.66
C LEU A 102 24.89 7.67 5.19
N ALA A 103 25.88 8.51 4.92
CA ALA A 103 26.40 8.75 3.59
C ALA A 103 27.90 8.47 3.54
N SER A 104 28.34 7.85 2.44
CA SER A 104 29.75 7.75 2.09
C SER A 104 30.34 9.13 1.76
N GLU A 105 31.67 9.26 1.68
CA GLU A 105 32.33 10.53 1.29
C GLU A 105 31.83 11.06 -0.06
N GLU A 106 31.69 10.19 -1.07
CA GLU A 106 31.13 10.56 -2.38
C GLU A 106 29.69 11.07 -2.26
N LYS A 107 28.94 10.54 -1.28
CA LYS A 107 27.55 10.91 -1.00
C LYS A 107 27.41 11.96 0.12
N GLN A 108 28.48 12.63 0.53
CA GLN A 108 28.42 13.61 1.61
C GLN A 108 27.58 14.85 1.26
N HIS A 109 27.61 15.30 0.01
CA HIS A 109 26.83 16.44 -0.47
C HIS A 109 25.30 16.24 -0.35
N TRP A 110 24.85 15.00 -0.25
CA TRP A 110 23.44 14.63 -0.13
C TRP A 110 22.88 14.99 1.25
N VAL A 111 23.66 14.70 2.30
CA VAL A 111 23.29 14.99 3.69
C VAL A 111 23.33 16.51 3.95
N ASN A 112 24.23 17.23 3.29
CA ASN A 112 24.41 18.68 3.48
C ASN A 112 23.19 19.54 3.10
N ASN A 113 22.25 19.01 2.31
CA ASN A 113 21.02 19.70 1.94
C ASN A 113 19.86 19.46 2.93
N LEU A 114 20.06 18.64 3.97
CA LEU A 114 19.07 18.32 5.00
C LEU A 114 19.32 19.16 6.26
N ALA A 115 18.24 19.52 6.97
CA ALA A 115 18.28 20.53 8.04
C ALA A 115 19.00 20.09 9.34
N ALA A 116 19.22 18.77 9.54
CA ALA A 116 19.81 18.22 10.77
C ALA A 116 20.99 17.31 10.44
N VAL A 117 22.18 17.92 10.26
CA VAL A 117 23.41 17.21 9.90
C VAL A 117 24.27 16.96 11.13
N TRP A 118 24.65 15.71 11.33
CA TRP A 118 25.79 15.35 12.18
C TRP A 118 26.93 14.87 11.28
N ILE A 119 28.11 15.44 11.45
CA ILE A 119 29.32 15.02 10.72
C ILE A 119 30.23 14.33 11.73
N SER A 120 30.39 13.01 11.62
CA SER A 120 31.49 12.33 12.31
C SER A 120 32.79 12.67 11.59
N ARG A 121 33.78 13.17 12.33
CA ARG A 121 35.13 13.41 11.79
C ARG A 121 35.98 12.14 11.71
N GLU A 122 35.54 11.05 12.35
CA GLU A 122 36.22 9.76 12.29
C GLU A 122 35.48 8.84 11.29
N GLY A 123 36.17 8.48 10.20
CA GLY A 123 35.70 7.47 9.23
C GLY A 123 35.02 7.97 7.94
N GLY A 124 34.99 9.29 7.67
CA GLY A 124 34.51 9.82 6.39
C GLY A 124 32.99 9.71 6.15
N VAL A 125 32.19 9.41 7.19
CA VAL A 125 30.74 9.23 7.10
C VAL A 125 30.01 10.47 7.57
N SER A 126 29.13 11.01 6.73
CA SER A 126 28.18 12.08 7.12
C SER A 126 26.82 11.49 7.42
N CYS A 127 26.04 12.12 8.31
CA CYS A 127 24.72 11.62 8.63
C CYS A 127 23.64 12.69 8.81
N TYR A 128 22.41 12.33 8.45
CA TYR A 128 21.20 13.08 8.80
C TYR A 128 20.55 12.40 10.00
N ALA A 129 20.24 13.19 11.02
CA ALA A 129 19.50 12.72 12.19
C ALA A 129 18.16 13.46 12.29
N GLY A 130 17.05 12.76 12.07
CA GLY A 130 15.71 13.28 12.31
C GLY A 130 15.43 13.35 13.81
N LEU A 131 15.37 14.55 14.39
CA LEU A 131 15.32 14.72 15.85
C LEU A 131 13.91 14.91 16.42
N GLU A 132 12.93 15.30 15.61
CA GLU A 132 11.56 15.59 16.07
C GLU A 132 10.51 15.12 15.07
N ASN A 133 9.38 14.62 15.58
CA ASN A 133 8.21 14.13 14.84
C ASN A 133 8.47 12.96 13.87
N GLU A 134 9.71 12.55 13.66
CA GLU A 134 10.09 11.42 12.84
C GLU A 134 10.25 10.14 13.67
N GLY A 135 10.00 9.00 13.03
CA GLY A 135 10.14 7.71 13.69
C GLY A 135 9.48 6.59 12.91
N TRP A 136 9.06 5.57 13.65
CA TRP A 136 8.38 4.41 13.11
C TRP A 136 7.24 3.97 14.02
N PHE A 137 6.29 3.22 13.47
CA PHE A 137 5.20 2.62 14.22
C PHE A 137 4.92 1.22 13.70
N ASP A 138 4.03 0.49 14.37
CA ASP A 138 3.55 -0.80 13.91
C ASP A 138 2.59 -0.67 12.71
N PRO A 139 2.96 -1.16 11.50
CA PRO A 139 2.14 -1.01 10.30
C PRO A 139 0.78 -1.71 10.40
N TRP A 140 0.74 -2.85 11.12
CA TRP A 140 -0.49 -3.59 11.34
C TRP A 140 -1.48 -2.79 12.18
N SER A 141 -1.00 -2.10 13.21
CA SER A 141 -1.81 -1.21 14.05
C SER A 141 -2.39 -0.04 13.25
N LEU A 142 -1.60 0.59 12.37
CA LEU A 142 -2.13 1.67 11.51
C LEU A 142 -3.21 1.15 10.53
N LEU A 143 -2.94 0.03 9.85
CA LEU A 143 -3.91 -0.62 8.97
C LEU A 143 -5.21 -0.91 9.71
N ASN A 144 -5.12 -1.49 10.91
CA ASN A 144 -6.26 -1.81 11.74
C ASN A 144 -7.00 -0.57 12.23
N ALA A 145 -6.29 0.52 12.53
CA ALA A 145 -6.91 1.77 12.93
C ALA A 145 -7.77 2.34 11.80
N PHE A 146 -7.24 2.42 10.56
CA PHE A 146 -8.03 2.83 9.40
C PHE A 146 -9.21 1.89 9.15
N ARG A 147 -8.97 0.58 9.18
CA ARG A 147 -10.00 -0.44 8.95
C ARG A 147 -11.15 -0.35 9.93
N ARG A 148 -10.86 -0.41 11.25
CA ARG A 148 -11.86 -0.32 12.32
C ARG A 148 -12.64 0.98 12.22
N LYS A 149 -11.94 2.10 12.01
CA LYS A 149 -12.58 3.41 11.89
C LYS A 149 -13.50 3.48 10.67
N ALA A 150 -13.03 3.07 9.49
CA ALA A 150 -13.84 3.06 8.28
C ALA A 150 -15.09 2.17 8.41
N ILE A 151 -14.95 0.97 8.98
CA ILE A 151 -16.06 0.06 9.25
C ILE A 151 -17.06 0.69 10.24
N SER A 152 -16.58 1.34 11.31
CA SER A 152 -17.44 2.04 12.26
C SER A 152 -18.28 3.16 11.61
N LEU A 153 -17.75 3.78 10.56
CA LEU A 153 -18.44 4.78 9.74
C LEU A 153 -19.34 4.15 8.64
N GLY A 154 -19.34 2.83 8.50
CA GLY A 154 -20.20 2.07 7.59
C GLY A 154 -19.54 1.63 6.27
N ALA A 155 -18.21 1.58 6.18
CA ALA A 155 -17.54 0.87 5.09
C ALA A 155 -17.77 -0.65 5.22
N ILE A 156 -17.86 -1.34 4.09
CA ILE A 156 -18.12 -2.78 4.00
C ILE A 156 -16.82 -3.49 3.65
N GLN A 157 -16.49 -4.54 4.40
CA GLN A 157 -15.35 -5.41 4.10
C GLN A 157 -15.83 -6.66 3.35
N CYS A 158 -15.08 -7.08 2.33
CA CYS A 158 -15.28 -8.35 1.66
C CYS A 158 -13.93 -9.05 1.49
N PHE A 159 -13.87 -10.32 1.88
CA PHE A 159 -12.71 -11.17 1.64
C PHE A 159 -12.93 -11.96 0.34
N GLY A 160 -12.26 -11.55 -0.72
CA GLY A 160 -12.41 -12.11 -2.06
C GLY A 160 -11.45 -11.47 -3.06
N GLU A 161 -11.30 -12.09 -4.22
CA GLU A 161 -10.44 -11.59 -5.30
C GLU A 161 -11.28 -10.94 -6.40
N VAL A 162 -10.92 -9.72 -6.82
CA VAL A 162 -11.49 -9.18 -8.06
C VAL A 162 -10.79 -9.83 -9.23
N THR A 163 -11.54 -10.61 -10.01
CA THR A 163 -10.99 -11.43 -11.10
C THR A 163 -11.29 -10.88 -12.49
N ASP A 164 -12.28 -9.98 -12.62
CA ASP A 164 -12.68 -9.40 -13.90
C ASP A 164 -13.66 -8.21 -13.71
N PHE A 165 -13.98 -7.52 -14.79
CA PHE A 165 -14.88 -6.37 -14.83
C PHE A 165 -15.93 -6.52 -15.95
N LYS A 166 -17.16 -6.05 -15.68
CA LYS A 166 -18.12 -5.74 -16.74
C LYS A 166 -18.05 -4.25 -17.02
N TYR A 167 -17.87 -3.85 -18.27
CA TYR A 167 -17.76 -2.45 -18.66
C TYR A 167 -18.48 -2.16 -19.99
N THR A 168 -18.75 -0.88 -20.24
CA THR A 168 -19.17 -0.37 -21.56
C THR A 168 -18.03 0.37 -22.22
N THR A 169 -17.99 0.28 -23.54
CA THR A 169 -17.00 0.97 -24.38
C THR A 169 -17.64 2.19 -25.05
N HIS A 170 -16.93 3.31 -25.05
CA HIS A 170 -17.33 4.55 -25.70
C HIS A 170 -16.19 5.05 -26.58
N ILE A 171 -16.49 5.27 -27.85
CA ILE A 171 -15.55 5.86 -28.80
C ILE A 171 -15.78 7.38 -28.82
N ARG A 172 -14.72 8.15 -28.69
CA ARG A 172 -14.72 9.61 -28.77
C ARG A 172 -13.71 10.04 -29.83
N THR A 173 -14.11 10.96 -30.71
CA THR A 173 -13.17 11.61 -31.62
C THR A 173 -12.43 12.72 -30.87
N THR A 174 -11.08 12.69 -30.86
CA THR A 174 -10.25 13.75 -30.29
C THR A 174 -10.22 14.98 -31.21
N ALA A 175 -9.59 16.06 -30.76
CA ALA A 175 -9.42 17.27 -31.57
C ALA A 175 -8.60 17.01 -32.86
N ASP A 176 -7.72 16.01 -32.82
CA ASP A 176 -6.86 15.59 -33.92
C ASP A 176 -7.52 14.51 -34.81
N GLU A 177 -8.85 14.38 -34.73
CA GLU A 177 -9.66 13.39 -35.46
C GLU A 177 -9.36 11.91 -35.13
N GLU A 178 -8.55 11.64 -34.12
CA GLU A 178 -8.26 10.28 -33.67
C GLU A 178 -9.43 9.67 -32.89
N GLN A 179 -9.68 8.38 -33.10
CA GLN A 179 -10.71 7.64 -32.37
C GLN A 179 -10.13 7.10 -31.05
N LEU A 180 -10.58 7.66 -29.94
CA LEU A 180 -10.23 7.24 -28.58
C LEU A 180 -11.33 6.36 -27.99
N GLU A 181 -11.03 5.09 -27.80
CA GLU A 181 -11.83 4.13 -27.06
C GLU A 181 -11.61 4.30 -25.55
N THR A 182 -12.69 4.58 -24.83
CA THR A 182 -12.71 4.70 -23.37
C THR A 182 -13.68 3.69 -22.77
N ARG A 183 -13.35 3.21 -21.56
CA ARG A 183 -14.14 2.21 -20.85
C ARG A 183 -14.81 2.83 -19.63
N ARG A 184 -16.01 2.33 -19.30
CA ARG A 184 -16.71 2.64 -18.06
C ARG A 184 -17.15 1.35 -17.39
N ILE A 185 -16.57 1.07 -16.22
CA ILE A 185 -16.90 -0.09 -15.41
C ILE A 185 -18.35 0.02 -14.93
N LYS A 186 -19.09 -1.07 -15.01
CA LYS A 186 -20.47 -1.24 -14.55
C LYS A 186 -20.55 -2.16 -13.33
N SER A 187 -19.72 -3.20 -13.30
CA SER A 187 -19.61 -4.08 -12.14
C SER A 187 -18.23 -4.71 -12.04
N VAL A 188 -17.82 -5.06 -10.81
CA VAL A 188 -16.66 -5.91 -10.53
C VAL A 188 -17.11 -7.35 -10.32
N LYS A 189 -16.32 -8.34 -10.74
CA LYS A 189 -16.55 -9.75 -10.43
C LYS A 189 -15.66 -10.15 -9.24
N VAL A 190 -16.29 -10.48 -8.12
CA VAL A 190 -15.58 -10.87 -6.89
C VAL A 190 -15.64 -12.39 -6.75
N GLN A 191 -14.50 -13.05 -6.85
CA GLN A 191 -14.35 -14.46 -6.56
C GLN A 191 -14.22 -14.67 -5.04
N MET A 192 -15.20 -15.34 -4.46
CA MET A 192 -15.16 -15.67 -3.02
C MET A 192 -14.25 -16.89 -2.78
N PRO A 193 -13.54 -16.95 -1.64
CA PRO A 193 -12.79 -18.13 -1.26
C PRO A 193 -13.67 -19.38 -1.26
N ASN A 194 -13.17 -20.48 -1.81
CA ASN A 194 -13.87 -21.77 -1.90
C ASN A 194 -15.21 -21.74 -2.68
N SER A 195 -15.50 -20.68 -3.44
CA SER A 195 -16.63 -20.62 -4.36
C SER A 195 -16.19 -20.99 -5.77
N MET A 196 -17.05 -21.65 -6.54
CA MET A 196 -16.85 -21.82 -7.99
C MET A 196 -17.44 -20.67 -8.81
N GLU A 197 -18.32 -19.87 -8.20
CA GLU A 197 -18.99 -18.74 -8.85
C GLU A 197 -18.46 -17.41 -8.30
N TYR A 198 -18.40 -16.41 -9.18
CA TYR A 198 -18.12 -15.04 -8.80
C TYR A 198 -19.41 -14.32 -8.39
N GLN A 199 -19.27 -13.32 -7.52
CA GLN A 199 -20.34 -12.40 -7.13
C GLN A 199 -20.16 -11.06 -7.86
N PRO A 200 -21.11 -10.65 -8.73
CA PRO A 200 -21.05 -9.34 -9.36
C PRO A 200 -21.45 -8.25 -8.35
N VAL A 201 -20.66 -7.16 -8.30
CA VAL A 201 -21.01 -5.95 -7.55
C VAL A 201 -21.11 -4.80 -8.52
N GLU A 202 -22.31 -4.29 -8.76
CA GLU A 202 -22.50 -3.09 -9.59
C GLU A 202 -21.94 -1.86 -8.87
N CYS A 203 -21.23 -1.01 -9.60
CA CYS A 203 -20.61 0.17 -9.00
C CYS A 203 -20.48 1.36 -9.93
N ALA A 204 -20.44 2.55 -9.32
CA ALA A 204 -20.25 3.80 -10.04
C ALA A 204 -18.76 4.12 -10.21
N ILE A 205 -17.93 3.79 -9.22
CA ILE A 205 -16.49 4.07 -9.16
C ILE A 205 -15.73 2.84 -8.67
N VAL A 206 -14.55 2.61 -9.27
CA VAL A 206 -13.56 1.65 -8.77
C VAL A 206 -12.29 2.40 -8.37
N VAL A 207 -11.64 1.95 -7.30
CA VAL A 207 -10.30 2.41 -6.89
C VAL A 207 -9.36 1.22 -6.91
N ASN A 208 -8.31 1.29 -7.73
CA ASN A 208 -7.21 0.36 -7.75
C ASN A 208 -6.18 0.72 -6.68
N ALA A 209 -6.23 0.00 -5.57
CA ALA A 209 -5.27 0.04 -4.49
C ALA A 209 -4.70 -1.38 -4.24
N ALA A 210 -4.60 -2.19 -5.30
CA ALA A 210 -4.26 -3.62 -5.23
C ALA A 210 -2.75 -3.88 -5.08
N GLY A 211 -1.99 -2.85 -4.68
CA GLY A 211 -0.54 -2.90 -4.49
C GLY A 211 0.17 -3.51 -5.69
N ALA A 212 0.95 -4.56 -5.45
CA ALA A 212 1.77 -5.22 -6.45
C ALA A 212 0.97 -5.82 -7.61
N TYR A 213 -0.34 -6.02 -7.43
CA TYR A 213 -1.23 -6.60 -8.43
C TYR A 213 -2.01 -5.55 -9.23
N SER A 214 -1.77 -4.26 -8.99
CA SER A 214 -2.48 -3.18 -9.68
C SER A 214 -2.29 -3.20 -11.19
N GLY A 215 -1.11 -3.60 -11.67
CA GLY A 215 -0.83 -3.79 -13.10
C GLY A 215 -1.72 -4.88 -13.71
N LYS A 216 -1.75 -6.06 -13.10
CA LYS A 216 -2.60 -7.19 -13.50
C LYS A 216 -4.09 -6.83 -13.49
N LEU A 217 -4.53 -6.07 -12.49
CA LEU A 217 -5.92 -5.62 -12.42
C LEU A 217 -6.28 -4.68 -13.58
N ALA A 218 -5.39 -3.76 -13.96
CA ALA A 218 -5.59 -2.88 -15.10
C ALA A 218 -5.55 -3.65 -16.44
N GLU A 219 -4.74 -4.71 -16.53
CA GLU A 219 -4.66 -5.58 -17.70
C GLU A 219 -5.99 -6.29 -18.02
N MET A 220 -6.77 -6.65 -16.99
CA MET A 220 -8.13 -7.21 -17.16
C MET A 220 -9.06 -6.25 -17.92
N LEU A 221 -8.79 -4.95 -17.87
CA LEU A 221 -9.50 -3.91 -18.60
C LEU A 221 -8.82 -3.58 -19.95
N GLY A 222 -7.87 -4.40 -20.41
CA GLY A 222 -7.17 -4.26 -21.67
C GLY A 222 -6.10 -3.17 -21.70
N ILE A 223 -5.67 -2.64 -20.55
CA ILE A 223 -4.56 -1.69 -20.48
C ILE A 223 -3.24 -2.44 -20.68
N GLY A 224 -2.35 -1.90 -21.52
CA GLY A 224 -1.07 -2.53 -21.85
C GLY A 224 -1.14 -3.62 -22.93
N ARG A 225 -2.30 -3.82 -23.57
CA ARG A 225 -2.50 -4.85 -24.61
C ARG A 225 -2.63 -4.29 -26.04
N GLY A 226 -2.54 -2.97 -26.21
CA GLY A 226 -2.57 -2.31 -27.52
C GLY A 226 -1.20 -2.16 -28.18
N PRO A 227 -1.12 -1.46 -29.33
CA PRO A 227 0.15 -1.16 -30.00
C PRO A 227 1.12 -0.41 -29.09
N GLN A 228 2.40 -0.78 -29.12
CA GLN A 228 3.41 -0.34 -28.14
C GLN A 228 3.65 1.19 -28.14
N ASP A 229 3.50 1.85 -29.29
CA ASP A 229 3.61 3.30 -29.44
C ASP A 229 2.27 4.04 -29.24
N SER A 230 1.33 3.45 -28.48
CA SER A 230 0.02 4.04 -28.21
C SER A 230 -0.34 4.00 -26.74
N ILE A 231 -1.29 4.87 -26.35
CA ILE A 231 -1.86 4.92 -25.00
C ILE A 231 -2.48 3.58 -24.55
N TYR A 232 -2.85 2.71 -25.49
CA TYR A 232 -3.41 1.39 -25.22
C TYR A 232 -2.34 0.33 -24.93
N GLY A 233 -1.15 0.50 -25.49
CA GLY A 233 -0.03 -0.43 -25.33
C GLY A 233 0.81 -0.16 -24.09
N LEU A 234 0.64 1.00 -23.43
CA LEU A 234 1.38 1.31 -22.22
C LEU A 234 0.73 0.60 -20.99
N PRO A 235 1.41 -0.38 -20.37
CA PRO A 235 0.90 -0.99 -19.16
C PRO A 235 0.98 -0.02 -17.99
N VAL A 236 0.21 -0.29 -16.93
CA VAL A 236 0.46 0.34 -15.63
C VAL A 236 1.79 -0.23 -15.11
N PRO A 237 2.85 0.58 -14.92
CA PRO A 237 4.21 0.10 -14.68
C PRO A 237 4.43 -0.33 -13.22
N VAL A 238 3.53 -1.15 -12.67
CA VAL A 238 3.58 -1.61 -11.28
C VAL A 238 3.59 -3.13 -11.23
N GLU A 239 4.62 -3.67 -10.59
CA GLU A 239 4.87 -5.10 -10.47
C GLU A 239 5.28 -5.50 -9.04
N PRO A 240 5.14 -6.79 -8.67
CA PRO A 240 5.67 -7.28 -7.41
C PRO A 240 7.19 -7.27 -7.41
N ARG A 241 7.79 -6.75 -6.34
CA ARG A 241 9.20 -6.98 -6.01
C ARG A 241 9.29 -7.57 -4.60
N LYS A 242 9.84 -8.77 -4.46
CA LYS A 242 9.89 -9.47 -3.18
C LYS A 242 11.02 -8.89 -2.31
N ARG A 243 10.70 -8.59 -1.06
CA ARG A 243 11.61 -8.01 -0.07
C ARG A 243 11.60 -8.88 1.18
N TYR A 244 12.78 -9.07 1.74
CA TYR A 244 12.98 -9.86 2.95
C TYR A 244 13.18 -8.95 4.16
N VAL A 245 12.60 -9.34 5.27
CA VAL A 245 12.81 -8.70 6.57
C VAL A 245 13.22 -9.75 7.58
N TYR A 246 14.26 -9.43 8.33
CA TYR A 246 14.86 -10.31 9.33
C TYR A 246 14.73 -9.68 10.70
N VAL A 247 14.35 -10.49 11.69
CA VAL A 247 14.41 -10.13 13.10
C VAL A 247 15.65 -10.79 13.69
N VAL A 248 16.57 -9.98 14.18
CA VAL A 248 17.82 -10.44 14.80
C VAL A 248 17.83 -10.12 16.29
N HIS A 249 18.32 -11.04 17.10
CA HIS A 249 18.52 -10.84 18.53
C HIS A 249 20.01 -10.63 18.82
N CYS A 250 20.32 -9.52 19.48
CA CYS A 250 21.66 -9.16 19.93
C CYS A 250 21.57 -8.33 21.22
N PRO A 251 21.70 -8.95 22.40
CA PRO A 251 21.52 -8.26 23.69
C PRO A 251 22.61 -7.20 23.94
N ASP A 252 23.80 -7.39 23.36
CA ASP A 252 24.93 -6.46 23.44
C ASP A 252 24.88 -5.37 22.34
N GLY A 253 23.79 -5.32 21.56
CA GLY A 253 23.61 -4.34 20.49
C GLY A 253 23.21 -2.93 20.97
N PRO A 254 22.88 -2.02 20.05
CA PRO A 254 22.53 -0.64 20.37
C PRO A 254 21.39 -0.45 21.41
N GLY A 255 21.53 0.61 22.23
CA GLY A 255 20.63 0.95 23.34
C GLY A 255 19.19 1.35 22.95
N LEU A 256 18.41 1.80 23.93
CA LEU A 256 16.98 2.13 23.72
C LEU A 256 16.80 3.35 22.80
N ASP A 257 17.77 4.26 22.83
CA ASP A 257 17.81 5.46 21.99
C ASP A 257 18.35 5.18 20.58
N CYS A 258 18.45 3.91 20.18
CA CYS A 258 18.88 3.54 18.83
C CYS A 258 17.87 4.08 17.80
N PRO A 259 18.29 4.95 16.86
CA PRO A 259 17.43 5.37 15.77
C PRO A 259 17.18 4.21 14.81
N LEU A 260 16.26 4.41 13.86
CA LEU A 260 16.26 3.62 12.65
C LEU A 260 17.48 4.06 11.82
N LEU A 261 18.49 3.19 11.74
CA LEU A 261 19.70 3.45 10.99
C LEU A 261 19.55 2.94 9.56
N ILE A 262 19.94 3.76 8.60
CA ILE A 262 20.04 3.41 7.19
C ILE A 262 21.46 3.67 6.72
N ASP A 263 22.14 2.62 6.30
CA ASP A 263 23.50 2.65 5.78
C ASP A 263 23.53 3.12 4.33
N TYR A 264 24.63 3.76 3.90
CA TYR A 264 24.86 4.08 2.49
C TYR A 264 24.94 2.82 1.60
N SER A 265 25.19 1.65 2.18
CA SER A 265 25.18 0.35 1.52
C SER A 265 23.78 -0.22 1.31
N GLY A 266 22.74 0.48 1.76
CA GLY A 266 21.33 0.08 1.71
C GLY A 266 20.86 -0.82 2.86
N VAL A 267 21.76 -1.28 3.74
CA VAL A 267 21.32 -2.07 4.91
C VAL A 267 20.68 -1.13 5.93
N TYR A 268 19.56 -1.55 6.50
CA TYR A 268 18.92 -0.80 7.57
C TYR A 268 18.74 -1.66 8.79
N PHE A 269 18.66 -1.05 9.98
CA PHE A 269 18.14 -1.71 11.15
C PHE A 269 17.45 -0.74 12.10
N ARG A 270 16.49 -1.26 12.87
CA ARG A 270 15.89 -0.56 14.01
C ARG A 270 15.69 -1.52 15.16
N ARG A 271 15.70 -1.00 16.39
CA ARG A 271 15.34 -1.79 17.56
C ARG A 271 13.86 -2.19 17.52
N GLU A 272 13.57 -3.38 18.02
CA GLU A 272 12.23 -3.94 18.19
C GLU A 272 12.03 -4.38 19.65
N GLY A 273 11.18 -3.66 20.37
CA GLY A 273 10.93 -3.91 21.79
C GLY A 273 12.14 -3.70 22.72
N LEU A 274 12.01 -4.21 23.95
CA LEU A 274 13.01 -4.01 25.01
C LEU A 274 14.08 -5.11 25.07
N GLY A 275 13.80 -6.29 24.49
CA GLY A 275 14.60 -7.51 24.66
C GLY A 275 15.83 -7.65 23.74
N GLY A 276 16.40 -6.57 23.23
CA GLY A 276 17.57 -6.63 22.35
C GLY A 276 17.30 -7.26 20.99
N ASN A 277 16.08 -7.12 20.46
CA ASN A 277 15.74 -7.51 19.09
C ASN A 277 15.85 -6.30 18.16
N TYR A 278 16.13 -6.58 16.89
CA TYR A 278 16.22 -5.58 15.83
C TYR A 278 15.55 -6.13 14.58
N ILE A 279 14.88 -5.25 13.84
CA ILE A 279 14.37 -5.54 12.50
C ILE A 279 15.36 -4.96 11.50
N SER A 280 15.75 -5.74 10.51
CA SER A 280 16.74 -5.37 9.51
C SER A 280 16.45 -5.99 8.14
N GLY A 281 17.00 -5.38 7.10
CA GLY A 281 17.03 -5.93 5.76
C GLY A 281 17.86 -5.08 4.82
N ILE A 282 17.88 -5.50 3.57
CA ILE A 282 18.41 -4.76 2.43
C ILE A 282 17.57 -5.12 1.21
N SER A 283 17.31 -4.15 0.34
CA SER A 283 16.68 -4.44 -0.95
C SER A 283 17.67 -5.20 -1.85
N PRO A 284 17.25 -6.30 -2.51
CA PRO A 284 18.05 -6.92 -3.57
C PRO A 284 18.40 -5.90 -4.67
N GLU A 285 19.55 -6.07 -5.29
CA GLU A 285 19.94 -5.29 -6.48
C GLU A 285 19.08 -5.69 -7.68
N GLU A 286 18.88 -4.78 -8.64
CA GLU A 286 18.03 -5.01 -9.82
C GLU A 286 18.36 -6.31 -10.58
N ALA A 287 19.65 -6.67 -10.66
CA ALA A 287 20.12 -7.88 -11.33
C ALA A 287 19.92 -9.17 -10.52
N GLU A 288 19.66 -9.05 -9.21
CA GLU A 288 19.51 -10.15 -8.25
C GLU A 288 18.06 -10.26 -7.73
N GLU A 289 17.10 -9.70 -8.46
CA GLU A 289 15.71 -9.64 -8.00
C GLU A 289 15.08 -11.04 -7.90
N PRO A 290 14.55 -11.40 -6.73
CA PRO A 290 14.14 -12.76 -6.46
C PRO A 290 12.78 -13.09 -7.10
N ASP A 291 12.56 -14.39 -7.31
CA ASP A 291 11.30 -14.91 -7.86
C ASP A 291 10.08 -14.49 -7.02
N THR A 292 8.99 -14.12 -7.70
CA THR A 292 7.77 -13.58 -7.09
C THR A 292 6.60 -14.56 -7.07
N SER A 293 6.85 -15.85 -7.35
CA SER A 293 5.80 -16.89 -7.32
C SER A 293 5.38 -17.27 -5.89
N ASN A 294 6.23 -17.00 -4.90
CA ASN A 294 5.98 -17.29 -3.49
C ASN A 294 6.51 -16.18 -2.55
N LEU A 295 6.29 -16.35 -1.24
CA LEU A 295 6.81 -15.48 -0.17
C LEU A 295 7.80 -16.22 0.74
N GLU A 296 8.54 -17.19 0.19
CA GLU A 296 9.61 -17.87 0.93
C GLU A 296 10.77 -16.90 1.15
N VAL A 297 11.35 -16.98 2.35
CA VAL A 297 12.50 -16.16 2.76
C VAL A 297 13.80 -16.82 2.32
N ASP A 298 14.69 -16.04 1.73
CA ASP A 298 16.03 -16.48 1.40
C ASP A 298 17.02 -16.21 2.55
N HIS A 299 17.22 -17.20 3.41
CA HIS A 299 18.17 -17.07 4.52
C HIS A 299 19.64 -16.96 4.07
N GLN A 300 19.99 -17.45 2.88
CA GLN A 300 21.36 -17.31 2.36
C GLN A 300 21.65 -15.86 1.97
N PHE A 301 20.65 -15.16 1.42
CA PHE A 301 20.74 -13.73 1.16
C PHE A 301 21.05 -12.93 2.44
N PHE A 302 20.52 -13.34 3.60
CA PHE A 302 20.88 -12.72 4.87
C PHE A 302 22.37 -12.89 5.19
N GLU A 303 22.87 -14.12 5.14
CA GLU A 303 24.27 -14.47 5.44
C GLU A 303 25.26 -13.76 4.50
N ASP A 304 24.93 -13.66 3.22
CA ASP A 304 25.84 -13.14 2.21
C ASP A 304 25.79 -11.61 2.05
N LYS A 305 24.60 -11.02 2.20
CA LYS A 305 24.36 -9.62 1.81
C LYS A 305 23.93 -8.71 2.96
N VAL A 306 23.28 -9.23 4.00
CA VAL A 306 22.76 -8.42 5.14
C VAL A 306 23.74 -8.44 6.31
N TRP A 307 24.06 -9.63 6.83
CA TRP A 307 24.83 -9.79 8.06
C TRP A 307 26.23 -9.16 8.00
N PRO A 308 27.03 -9.32 6.92
CA PRO A 308 28.36 -8.71 6.85
C PRO A 308 28.30 -7.18 6.98
N LYS A 309 27.30 -6.54 6.36
CA LYS A 309 27.11 -5.09 6.42
C LYS A 309 26.65 -4.63 7.81
N LEU A 310 25.76 -5.40 8.45
CA LEU A 310 25.35 -5.16 9.84
C LEU A 310 26.52 -5.26 10.82
N ALA A 311 27.31 -6.33 10.74
CA ALA A 311 28.46 -6.57 11.61
C ALA A 311 29.56 -5.53 11.39
N GLN A 312 29.80 -5.11 10.14
CA GLN A 312 30.70 -4.02 9.82
C GLN A 312 30.25 -2.69 10.47
N ARG A 313 28.94 -2.39 10.42
CA ARG A 313 28.40 -1.13 10.96
C ARG A 313 28.33 -1.13 12.49
N VAL A 314 27.97 -2.26 13.08
CA VAL A 314 27.82 -2.42 14.53
C VAL A 314 28.57 -3.69 14.93
N PRO A 315 29.81 -3.58 15.46
CA PRO A 315 30.63 -4.75 15.78
C PRO A 315 29.95 -5.77 16.71
N ALA A 316 29.05 -5.34 17.59
CA ALA A 316 28.26 -6.26 18.44
C ALA A 316 27.39 -7.25 17.62
N PHE A 317 26.98 -6.86 16.41
CA PHE A 317 26.22 -7.69 15.48
C PHE A 317 27.04 -8.84 14.87
N GLU A 318 28.35 -8.95 15.12
CA GLU A 318 29.09 -10.20 14.82
C GLU A 318 28.50 -11.44 15.52
N LYS A 319 27.76 -11.25 16.62
CA LYS A 319 27.19 -12.34 17.42
C LYS A 319 25.66 -12.40 17.34
N LEU A 320 25.04 -11.66 16.42
CA LEU A 320 23.59 -11.66 16.29
C LEU A 320 23.06 -13.05 15.94
N LYS A 321 21.77 -13.27 16.20
CA LYS A 321 21.06 -14.47 15.76
C LYS A 321 19.76 -14.09 15.08
N VAL A 322 19.50 -14.63 13.90
CA VAL A 322 18.16 -14.52 13.29
C VAL A 322 17.17 -15.31 14.14
N THR A 323 16.10 -14.65 14.57
CA THR A 323 15.03 -15.23 15.41
C THR A 323 13.73 -15.39 14.65
N SER A 324 13.50 -14.55 13.64
CA SER A 324 12.34 -14.63 12.76
C SER A 324 12.69 -13.93 11.44
N ALA A 325 11.92 -14.24 10.40
CA ALA A 325 12.01 -13.55 9.12
C ALA A 325 10.69 -13.72 8.36
N TRP A 326 10.41 -12.78 7.48
CA TRP A 326 9.28 -12.88 6.54
C TRP A 326 9.63 -12.19 5.22
N ALA A 327 8.87 -12.53 4.18
CA ALA A 327 8.93 -11.85 2.90
C ALA A 327 7.60 -11.15 2.60
N GLY A 328 7.67 -10.08 1.81
CA GLY A 328 6.49 -9.38 1.30
C GLY A 328 6.77 -8.80 -0.08
N PHE A 329 5.71 -8.42 -0.80
CA PHE A 329 5.86 -7.72 -2.07
C PHE A 329 5.75 -6.21 -1.88
N TYR A 330 6.70 -5.49 -2.46
CA TYR A 330 6.51 -4.09 -2.80
C TYR A 330 5.73 -3.99 -4.10
N ASP A 331 4.87 -2.98 -4.17
CA ASP A 331 4.25 -2.52 -5.41
C ASP A 331 5.19 -1.56 -6.13
N TYR A 332 6.20 -2.14 -6.78
CA TYR A 332 7.30 -1.39 -7.36
C TYR A 332 6.87 -0.74 -8.67
N ASN A 333 6.94 0.58 -8.73
CA ASN A 333 6.78 1.31 -9.96
C ASN A 333 8.10 1.31 -10.76
N THR A 334 8.13 0.58 -11.87
CA THR A 334 9.32 0.43 -12.73
C THR A 334 9.66 1.68 -13.54
N PHE A 335 8.76 2.67 -13.62
CA PHE A 335 9.00 3.89 -14.37
C PHE A 335 9.91 4.87 -13.61
N ASP A 336 9.59 5.15 -12.35
CA ASP A 336 10.29 6.16 -11.55
C ASP A 336 10.24 5.92 -10.03
N GLN A 337 9.82 4.72 -9.62
CA GLN A 337 9.70 4.32 -8.22
C GLN A 337 8.76 5.22 -7.37
N ASN A 338 7.90 6.01 -8.03
CA ASN A 338 6.99 6.93 -7.37
C ASN A 338 5.52 6.54 -7.51
N GLY A 339 4.69 6.93 -6.55
CA GLY A 339 3.26 6.63 -6.56
C GLY A 339 2.53 7.08 -7.84
N ILE A 340 1.52 6.32 -8.23
CA ILE A 340 0.57 6.63 -9.29
C ILE A 340 -0.78 6.91 -8.63
N ILE A 341 -1.21 8.17 -8.70
CA ILE A 341 -2.45 8.67 -8.10
C ILE A 341 -3.27 9.41 -9.15
N GLY A 342 -4.50 8.96 -9.38
CA GLY A 342 -5.43 9.65 -10.28
C GLY A 342 -6.19 8.71 -11.20
N ILE A 343 -6.79 9.25 -12.25
CA ILE A 343 -7.63 8.50 -13.19
C ILE A 343 -6.78 8.06 -14.38
N HIS A 344 -6.96 6.81 -14.81
CA HIS A 344 -6.39 6.35 -16.09
C HIS A 344 -7.21 6.93 -17.26
N PRO A 345 -6.61 7.56 -18.29
CA PRO A 345 -7.35 8.27 -19.33
C PRO A 345 -8.30 7.38 -20.14
N LEU A 346 -7.99 6.08 -20.27
CA LEU A 346 -8.83 5.12 -20.96
C LEU A 346 -9.95 4.51 -20.10
N ILE A 347 -9.99 4.76 -18.79
CA ILE A 347 -11.00 4.19 -17.89
C ILE A 347 -11.65 5.32 -17.07
N SER A 348 -12.84 5.71 -17.49
CA SER A 348 -13.52 6.92 -17.01
C SER A 348 -13.93 6.93 -15.53
N ASN A 349 -13.93 5.79 -14.85
CA ASN A 349 -14.36 5.65 -13.46
C ASN A 349 -13.47 4.72 -12.62
N MET A 350 -12.20 4.58 -13.00
CA MET A 350 -11.21 3.88 -12.19
C MET A 350 -10.11 4.85 -11.74
N TYR A 351 -9.99 5.01 -10.43
CA TYR A 351 -8.93 5.77 -9.78
C TYR A 351 -7.82 4.83 -9.36
N PHE A 352 -6.58 5.28 -9.39
CA PHE A 352 -5.40 4.54 -8.98
C PHE A 352 -4.78 5.20 -7.76
N ALA A 353 -4.28 4.37 -6.86
CA ALA A 353 -3.44 4.73 -5.74
C ALA A 353 -2.50 3.55 -5.47
N THR A 354 -1.40 3.48 -6.23
CA THR A 354 -0.51 2.30 -6.28
C THR A 354 0.90 2.69 -6.73
N GLY A 355 1.85 1.78 -6.67
CA GLY A 355 3.19 1.98 -7.24
C GLY A 355 4.10 2.77 -6.31
N PHE A 356 3.91 2.65 -5.00
CA PHE A 356 4.63 3.48 -4.03
C PHE A 356 6.06 2.99 -3.73
N SER A 357 6.47 1.84 -4.29
CA SER A 357 7.84 1.29 -4.20
C SER A 357 8.41 1.29 -2.77
N GLY A 358 7.58 0.91 -1.79
CA GLY A 358 7.99 0.88 -0.39
C GLY A 358 7.55 2.10 0.44
N HIS A 359 7.06 3.18 -0.16
CA HIS A 359 6.59 4.36 0.59
C HIS A 359 5.07 4.34 0.88
N GLY A 360 4.39 3.26 0.51
CA GLY A 360 2.91 3.19 0.54
C GLY A 360 2.32 3.38 1.93
N LEU A 361 2.98 2.86 2.97
CA LEU A 361 2.58 3.13 4.35
C LEU A 361 2.72 4.63 4.64
N GLN A 362 3.93 5.20 4.45
CA GLN A 362 4.29 6.61 4.68
C GLN A 362 3.28 7.58 4.08
N HIS A 363 2.86 7.28 2.86
CA HIS A 363 1.99 8.15 2.09
C HIS A 363 0.51 7.88 2.32
N SER A 364 0.13 6.70 2.81
CA SER A 364 -1.27 6.27 2.93
C SER A 364 -2.22 7.29 3.54
N PRO A 365 -1.89 8.07 4.59
CA PRO A 365 -2.84 8.99 5.20
C PRO A 365 -3.16 10.18 4.28
N ALA A 366 -2.12 10.75 3.64
CA ALA A 366 -2.25 11.85 2.71
C ALA A 366 -2.87 11.39 1.37
N VAL A 367 -2.46 10.21 0.88
CA VAL A 367 -3.00 9.57 -0.33
C VAL A 367 -4.49 9.29 -0.17
N GLY A 368 -4.90 8.70 0.95
CA GLY A 368 -6.31 8.40 1.19
C GLY A 368 -7.19 9.64 1.13
N ARG A 369 -6.73 10.74 1.76
CA ARG A 369 -7.42 12.03 1.72
C ARG A 369 -7.46 12.59 0.30
N ALA A 370 -6.33 12.58 -0.40
CA ALA A 370 -6.21 13.14 -1.74
C ALA A 370 -7.10 12.40 -2.75
N VAL A 371 -7.17 11.06 -2.69
CA VAL A 371 -8.06 10.25 -3.54
C VAL A 371 -9.53 10.50 -3.19
N ALA A 372 -9.87 10.60 -1.91
CA ALA A 372 -11.24 10.94 -1.49
C ALA A 372 -11.66 12.33 -2.00
N GLU A 373 -10.80 13.35 -1.92
CA GLU A 373 -11.05 14.68 -2.49
C GLU A 373 -11.19 14.64 -4.01
N LEU A 374 -10.33 13.85 -4.68
CA LEU A 374 -10.42 13.69 -6.13
C LEU A 374 -11.76 13.06 -6.56
N ILE A 375 -12.25 12.07 -5.81
CA ILE A 375 -13.54 11.41 -6.06
C ILE A 375 -14.74 12.32 -5.72
N LEU A 376 -14.73 12.97 -4.56
CA LEU A 376 -15.89 13.70 -4.03
C LEU A 376 -15.97 15.13 -4.55
N ASP A 377 -14.83 15.78 -4.73
CA ASP A 377 -14.72 17.20 -5.07
C ASP A 377 -14.22 17.43 -6.51
N GLY A 378 -13.90 16.37 -7.26
CA GLY A 378 -13.41 16.41 -8.64
C GLY A 378 -11.98 16.92 -8.79
N GLY A 379 -11.23 17.04 -7.69
CA GLY A 379 -9.85 17.53 -7.70
C GLY A 379 -9.23 17.58 -6.31
N PHE A 380 -7.90 17.56 -6.25
CA PHE A 380 -7.15 17.71 -5.00
C PHE A 380 -7.48 19.05 -4.32
N LYS A 381 -7.72 19.04 -3.00
CA LYS A 381 -8.02 20.25 -2.22
C LYS A 381 -6.94 20.59 -1.22
N THR A 382 -6.48 19.58 -0.46
CA THR A 382 -5.55 19.80 0.65
C THR A 382 -4.11 19.72 0.21
N LEU A 383 -3.78 18.73 -0.63
CA LEU A 383 -2.44 18.49 -1.15
C LEU A 383 -2.50 18.18 -2.63
N ASN A 384 -1.83 18.98 -3.46
CA ASN A 384 -1.83 18.80 -4.90
C ASN A 384 -0.88 17.66 -5.32
N LEU A 385 -1.44 16.49 -5.61
CA LEU A 385 -0.70 15.30 -6.05
C LEU A 385 -0.76 15.10 -7.58
N LYS A 386 -1.06 16.13 -8.38
CA LYS A 386 -1.15 16.02 -9.85
C LYS A 386 0.13 15.49 -10.50
N ARG A 387 1.29 15.79 -9.89
CA ARG A 387 2.59 15.26 -10.33
C ARG A 387 2.68 13.74 -10.26
N MET A 388 1.87 13.08 -9.42
CA MET A 388 1.79 11.62 -9.32
C MET A 388 0.77 10.99 -10.29
N SER A 389 0.16 11.77 -11.19
CA SER A 389 -0.81 11.24 -12.15
C SER A 389 -0.15 10.47 -13.31
N PHE A 390 -0.97 9.74 -14.06
CA PHE A 390 -0.53 9.05 -15.28
C PHE A 390 0.02 10.00 -16.36
N SER A 391 -0.32 11.30 -16.33
CA SER A 391 0.14 12.26 -17.34
C SER A 391 1.66 12.25 -17.48
N ARG A 392 2.41 12.10 -16.38
CA ARG A 392 3.87 12.03 -16.41
C ARG A 392 4.39 10.79 -17.15
N ILE A 393 3.69 9.66 -17.02
CA ILE A 393 4.08 8.39 -17.62
C ILE A 393 3.86 8.47 -19.14
N PHE A 394 2.73 9.03 -19.57
CA PHE A 394 2.46 9.27 -20.99
C PHE A 394 3.39 10.31 -21.60
N ALA A 395 3.78 11.33 -20.83
CA ALA A 395 4.73 12.36 -21.26
C ALA A 395 6.20 11.89 -21.19
N GLN A 396 6.48 10.70 -20.65
CA GLN A 396 7.85 10.21 -20.38
C GLN A 396 8.67 11.17 -19.50
N GLU A 397 8.01 11.75 -18.48
CA GLU A 397 8.59 12.68 -17.51
C GLU A 397 8.72 11.98 -16.14
N PRO A 398 9.77 11.17 -15.91
CA PRO A 398 9.95 10.47 -14.63
C PRO A 398 10.16 11.45 -13.49
N MET A 399 9.52 11.18 -12.35
CA MET A 399 9.75 11.90 -11.11
C MET A 399 10.77 11.12 -10.29
N LEU A 400 12.05 11.23 -10.64
CA LEU A 400 13.11 10.53 -9.93
C LEU A 400 13.31 11.15 -8.54
N GLU A 401 13.17 10.33 -7.50
CA GLU A 401 13.67 10.68 -6.18
C GLU A 401 15.16 10.45 -6.15
N GLN A 402 15.92 11.50 -5.84
CA GLN A 402 17.37 11.39 -5.82
C GLN A 402 17.88 10.63 -4.57
N ASN A 403 17.00 10.23 -3.63
CA ASN A 403 17.33 9.80 -2.27
C ASN A 403 16.69 8.45 -1.82
N ILE A 404 16.38 7.53 -2.74
CA ILE A 404 15.80 6.22 -2.39
C ILE A 404 16.89 5.30 -1.82
N VAL A 405 16.59 4.64 -0.69
CA VAL A 405 17.44 3.62 -0.05
C VAL A 405 16.85 2.24 -0.23
#